data_AF-A0A133UK43-F1
#
_entry.id   AF-A0A133UK43-F1
#
_cell.length_a   1.000
_cell.length_b   1.000
_cell.length_c   1.000
_cell.angle_alpha   90.00
_cell.angle_beta   90.00
_cell.angle_gamma   90.00
#
_symmetry.space_group_name_H-M   'P 1'
#
loop_
_entity.id
_entity.type
_entity.pdbx_description
1 polymer ?
#
loop_
_entity_poly.entity_id
_entity_poly.type
_entity_poly.pdbx_seq_one_letter_code
_entity_poly.pdbx_strand_id
1 'polypeptide(L)'
;MISKNENEISSQLIENFKEEIIGVTAENCRVDLNQSRKSTVLKCDIKGASYGTNKYNMHFLLGNWSFDLYQFEEHEKELIYDGKIDGVQTKIVFEFPYELSHCHEHVWPA
;
A
#
# COMPACT_ATOMS: atom_id res chain seq x y z
N MET A 1 -5.94 30.71 5.73
CA MET A 1 -5.27 29.72 6.59
C MET A 1 -5.84 28.34 6.24
N ILE A 2 -5.18 27.57 5.39
CA ILE A 2 -5.59 26.20 5.01
C ILE A 2 -4.39 25.24 5.12
N SER A 3 -3.17 25.75 4.87
CA SER A 3 -1.92 24.99 4.86
C SER A 3 -1.50 24.34 6.19
N LYS A 4 -1.94 24.86 7.35
CA LYS A 4 -1.60 24.24 8.65
C LYS A 4 -2.26 22.87 8.85
N ASN A 5 -3.47 22.69 8.31
CA ASN A 5 -4.25 21.48 8.49
C ASN A 5 -3.82 20.35 7.54
N GLU A 6 -3.46 20.69 6.30
CA GLU A 6 -3.07 19.68 5.28
C GLU A 6 -1.74 19.00 5.61
N ASN A 7 -0.76 19.77 6.07
CA ASN A 7 0.52 19.21 6.50
C ASN A 7 0.36 18.31 7.73
N GLU A 8 -0.51 18.69 8.66
CA GLU A 8 -0.80 17.89 9.86
C GLU A 8 -1.51 16.58 9.50
N ILE A 9 -2.54 16.64 8.65
CA ILE A 9 -3.23 15.44 8.12
C ILE A 9 -2.25 14.51 7.39
N SER A 10 -1.38 15.08 6.56
CA SER A 10 -0.42 14.30 5.78
C SER A 10 0.58 13.58 6.68
N SER A 11 1.13 14.28 7.67
CA SER A 11 2.05 13.69 8.64
C SER A 11 1.38 12.61 9.49
N GLN A 12 0.17 12.86 9.99
CA GLN A 12 -0.59 11.87 10.77
C GLN A 12 -0.89 10.61 9.94
N LEU A 13 -1.30 10.77 8.68
CA LEU A 13 -1.56 9.63 7.81
C LEU A 13 -0.30 8.77 7.58
N ILE A 14 0.86 9.42 7.35
CA ILE A 14 2.14 8.73 7.17
C ILE A 14 2.54 7.98 8.45
N GLU A 15 2.49 8.64 9.61
CA GLU A 15 2.92 8.02 10.86
C GLU A 15 1.98 6.89 11.27
N ASN A 16 0.67 7.06 11.18
CA ASN A 16 -0.29 5.98 11.43
C ASN A 16 -0.04 4.79 10.49
N PHE A 17 0.20 5.03 9.20
CA PHE A 17 0.51 3.94 8.27
C PHE A 17 1.79 3.19 8.65
N LYS A 18 2.84 3.89 9.10
CA LYS A 18 4.08 3.28 9.57
C LYS A 18 3.90 2.47 10.85
N GLU A 19 3.00 2.88 11.74
CA GLU A 19 2.68 2.14 12.97
C GLU A 19 1.90 0.85 12.68
N GLU A 20 1.08 0.86 11.62
CA GLU A 20 0.23 -0.28 11.25
C GLU A 20 0.92 -1.32 10.36
N ILE A 21 2.06 -1.03 9.72
CA ILE A 21 2.79 -2.03 8.92
C ILE A 21 3.76 -2.84 9.78
N ILE A 22 3.84 -4.15 9.54
CA ILE A 22 4.60 -5.07 10.39
C ILE A 22 5.88 -5.54 9.71
N GLY A 23 7.01 -5.45 10.43
CA GLY A 23 8.28 -6.08 10.01
C GLY A 23 8.97 -5.43 8.81
N VAL A 24 8.49 -4.26 8.38
CA VAL A 24 9.01 -3.48 7.25
C VAL A 24 9.12 -2.01 7.63
N THR A 25 9.75 -1.20 6.76
CA THR A 25 9.70 0.26 6.84
C THR A 25 9.03 0.84 5.60
N ALA A 26 8.27 1.92 5.79
CA ALA A 26 7.76 2.76 4.71
C ALA A 26 8.61 4.04 4.60
N GLU A 27 9.24 4.21 3.45
CA GLU A 27 10.18 5.29 3.13
C GLU A 27 9.63 6.15 1.98
N ASN A 28 10.22 7.33 1.78
CA ASN A 28 9.86 8.26 0.68
C ASN A 28 8.35 8.54 0.55
N CYS A 29 7.64 8.52 1.68
CA CYS A 29 6.20 8.68 1.70
C CYS A 29 5.76 10.08 1.25
N ARG A 30 4.74 10.14 0.40
CA ARG A 30 4.06 11.37 -0.03
C ARG A 30 2.55 11.21 0.04
N VAL A 31 1.88 12.30 0.37
CA VAL A 31 0.42 12.37 0.44
C VAL A 31 -0.09 13.38 -0.59
N ASP A 32 -0.93 12.90 -1.50
CA ASP A 32 -1.63 13.73 -2.47
C ASP A 32 -3.10 13.89 -2.02
N LEU A 33 -3.45 15.08 -1.54
CA LEU A 33 -4.82 15.42 -1.13
C LEU A 33 -5.60 15.99 -2.32
N ASN A 34 -6.74 15.38 -2.66
CA ASN A 34 -7.65 15.90 -3.68
C ASN A 34 -8.99 16.28 -3.04
N GLN A 35 -9.11 17.55 -2.66
CA GLN A 35 -10.32 18.08 -2.03
C GLN A 35 -11.55 17.97 -2.96
N SER A 36 -11.39 18.20 -4.26
CA SER A 36 -12.50 18.15 -5.22
C SER A 36 -13.14 16.76 -5.33
N ARG A 37 -12.31 15.72 -5.22
CA ARG A 37 -12.73 14.32 -5.25
C ARG A 37 -12.93 13.72 -3.86
N LYS A 38 -12.66 14.49 -2.79
CA LYS A 38 -12.66 14.05 -1.39
C LYS A 38 -11.84 12.76 -1.21
N SER A 39 -10.70 12.68 -1.88
CA SER A 39 -9.83 11.51 -1.88
C SER A 39 -8.43 11.87 -1.43
N THR A 40 -7.76 10.94 -0.77
CA THR A 40 -6.36 11.05 -0.36
C THR A 40 -5.60 9.87 -0.92
N VAL A 41 -4.40 10.12 -1.45
CA VAL A 41 -3.50 9.06 -1.93
C VAL A 41 -2.21 9.12 -1.11
N LEU A 42 -1.89 8.04 -0.42
CA LEU A 42 -0.59 7.82 0.22
C LEU A 42 0.25 6.94 -0.71
N LYS A 43 1.48 7.36 -1.01
CA LYS A 43 2.45 6.56 -1.76
C LYS A 43 3.73 6.46 -0.96
N CYS A 44 4.27 5.26 -0.80
CA CYS A 44 5.50 4.99 -0.04
C CYS A 44 6.30 3.88 -0.74
N ASP A 45 7.62 3.89 -0.52
CA ASP A 45 8.49 2.76 -0.85
C ASP A 45 8.56 1.82 0.35
N ILE A 46 8.27 0.53 0.16
CA ILE A 46 8.37 -0.46 1.23
C ILE A 46 9.74 -1.13 1.21
N LYS A 47 10.45 -1.12 2.34
CA LYS A 47 11.73 -1.82 2.53
C LYS A 47 11.61 -2.93 3.58
N GLY A 48 12.34 -4.02 3.37
CA GLY A 48 12.37 -5.17 4.29
C GLY A 48 11.35 -6.27 3.97
N ALA A 49 10.44 -6.06 3.02
CA ALA A 49 9.47 -7.10 2.60
C ALA A 49 10.11 -8.26 1.81
N SER A 50 11.35 -8.11 1.31
CA SER A 50 11.98 -9.12 0.47
C SER A 50 12.53 -10.30 1.29
N TYR A 51 12.23 -11.53 0.90
CA TYR A 51 12.79 -12.75 1.51
C TYR A 51 13.68 -13.56 0.56
N GLY A 52 13.91 -13.04 -0.65
CA GLY A 52 14.79 -13.62 -1.66
C GLY A 52 14.94 -12.67 -2.84
N THR A 53 15.74 -13.04 -3.83
CA THR A 53 15.90 -12.26 -5.06
C THR A 53 14.55 -12.07 -5.72
N ASN A 54 14.07 -10.83 -5.76
CA ASN A 54 12.80 -10.46 -6.40
C ASN A 54 11.58 -11.21 -5.80
N LYS A 55 11.64 -11.60 -4.53
CA LYS A 55 10.53 -12.25 -3.83
C LYS A 55 10.13 -11.45 -2.61
N TYR A 56 8.83 -11.22 -2.45
CA TYR A 56 8.29 -10.33 -1.43
C TYR A 56 7.20 -11.01 -0.62
N ASN A 57 7.24 -10.81 0.69
CA ASN A 57 6.20 -11.23 1.62
C ASN A 57 5.31 -10.01 1.91
N MET A 58 4.04 -10.08 1.54
CA MET A 58 3.03 -9.02 1.70
C MET A 58 2.35 -9.03 3.06
N HIS A 59 2.73 -9.95 3.96
CA HIS A 59 2.22 -10.02 5.32
C HIS A 59 2.40 -8.72 6.11
N PHE A 60 3.33 -7.85 5.71
CA PHE A 60 3.49 -6.54 6.33
C PHE A 60 2.23 -5.67 6.27
N LEU A 61 1.41 -5.83 5.23
CA LEU A 61 0.14 -5.14 5.05
C LEU A 61 -1.03 -6.07 5.36
N LEU A 62 -0.96 -7.30 4.85
CA LEU A 62 -2.04 -8.28 4.93
C LEU A 62 -2.12 -8.95 6.31
N GLY A 63 -1.10 -8.85 7.16
CA GLY A 63 -1.13 -9.43 8.50
C GLY A 63 -2.12 -8.75 9.45
N ASN A 64 -2.39 -7.45 9.23
CA ASN A 64 -3.32 -6.68 10.05
C ASN A 64 -4.75 -6.63 9.49
N TRP A 65 -4.96 -7.10 8.27
CA TRP A 65 -6.25 -7.04 7.59
C TRP A 65 -6.64 -8.39 7.02
N SER A 66 -7.93 -8.63 6.84
CA SER A 66 -8.44 -9.89 6.26
C SER A 66 -8.32 -9.89 4.73
N PHE A 67 -7.16 -9.46 4.20
CA PHE A 67 -6.89 -9.46 2.77
C PHE A 67 -6.10 -10.68 2.34
N ASP A 68 -6.52 -11.21 1.20
CA ASP A 68 -5.80 -12.20 0.43
C ASP A 68 -5.43 -11.57 -0.91
N LEU A 69 -4.20 -11.77 -1.39
CA LEU A 69 -3.80 -11.26 -2.71
C LEU A 69 -4.66 -11.81 -3.86
N TYR A 70 -5.38 -12.94 -3.69
CA TYR A 70 -6.37 -13.40 -4.66
C TYR A 70 -7.58 -12.47 -4.83
N GLN A 71 -7.73 -11.47 -3.95
CA GLN A 71 -8.73 -10.40 -4.10
C GLN A 71 -8.20 -9.22 -4.93
N PHE A 72 -6.94 -9.25 -5.36
CA PHE A 72 -6.33 -8.22 -6.19
C PHE A 72 -6.40 -8.67 -7.66
N GLU A 73 -6.65 -7.71 -8.54
CA GLU A 73 -6.51 -7.90 -9.98
C GLU A 73 -5.03 -7.76 -10.36
N GLU A 74 -4.52 -8.74 -11.11
CA GLU A 74 -3.15 -8.76 -11.63
C GLU A 74 -3.06 -8.06 -12.99
N HIS A 75 -2.12 -7.12 -13.12
CA HIS A 75 -1.87 -6.37 -14.35
C HIS A 75 -0.37 -6.26 -14.63
N GLU A 76 0.21 -7.21 -15.35
CA GLU A 76 1.65 -7.30 -15.66
C GLU A 76 2.53 -7.16 -14.40
N LYS A 77 2.81 -5.92 -13.99
CA LYS A 77 3.67 -5.54 -12.87
C LYS A 77 2.93 -4.94 -11.68
N GLU A 78 1.60 -4.98 -11.68
CA GLU A 78 0.77 -4.40 -10.62
C GLU A 78 -0.19 -5.43 -10.02
N LEU A 79 -0.43 -5.29 -8.72
CA LEU A 79 -1.56 -5.91 -8.03
C LEU A 79 -2.47 -4.80 -7.51
N ILE A 80 -3.74 -4.82 -7.95
CA ILE A 80 -4.71 -3.78 -7.65
C ILE A 80 -5.90 -4.35 -6.89
N TYR A 81 -6.12 -3.85 -5.67
CA TYR A 81 -7.38 -4.02 -4.97
C TYR A 81 -8.21 -2.76 -5.16
N ASP A 82 -9.49 -2.93 -5.51
CA ASP A 82 -10.47 -1.84 -5.56
C ASP A 82 -11.76 -2.29 -4.86
N GLY A 83 -11.99 -1.79 -3.65
CA GLY A 83 -13.06 -2.28 -2.80
C GLY A 83 -13.33 -1.40 -1.59
N LYS A 84 -14.07 -1.93 -0.61
CA LYS A 84 -14.38 -1.22 0.63
C LYS A 84 -13.66 -1.85 1.82
N ILE A 85 -13.01 -1.00 2.60
CA ILE A 85 -12.39 -1.33 3.89
C ILE A 85 -13.14 -0.51 4.94
N ASP A 86 -13.78 -1.18 5.90
CA ASP A 86 -14.62 -0.53 6.92
C ASP A 86 -15.65 0.46 6.35
N GLY A 87 -16.21 0.13 5.17
CA GLY A 87 -17.21 0.93 4.48
C GLY A 87 -16.65 2.11 3.65
N VAL A 88 -15.35 2.38 3.72
CA VAL A 88 -14.66 3.41 2.94
C VAL A 88 -14.16 2.81 1.62
N GLN A 89 -14.43 3.48 0.50
CA GLN A 89 -13.88 3.07 -0.80
C GLN A 89 -12.35 3.25 -0.78
N THR A 90 -11.62 2.17 -1.03
CA THR A 90 -10.16 2.13 -0.96
C THR A 90 -9.61 1.39 -2.15
N LYS A 91 -8.58 1.99 -2.76
CA LYS A 91 -7.76 1.35 -3.78
C LYS A 91 -6.35 1.14 -3.22
N ILE A 92 -5.86 -0.09 -3.26
CA ILE A 92 -4.48 -0.44 -2.91
C ILE A 92 -3.78 -0.89 -4.20
N VAL A 93 -2.61 -0.32 -4.47
CA VAL A 93 -1.80 -0.67 -5.64
C VAL A 93 -0.42 -1.04 -5.16
N PHE A 94 0.01 -2.27 -5.45
CA PHE A 94 1.40 -2.66 -5.37
C PHE A 94 2.01 -2.63 -6.77
N GLU A 95 3.12 -1.91 -6.92
CA GLU A 95 3.84 -1.78 -8.19
C GLU A 95 5.21 -2.46 -8.07
N PHE A 96 5.55 -3.30 -9.05
CA PHE A 96 6.77 -4.10 -9.08
C PHE A 96 7.62 -3.75 -10.31
N PRO A 97 8.95 -3.97 -10.28
CA PRO A 97 9.80 -3.64 -11.42
C PRO A 97 9.69 -4.65 -12.59
N TYR A 98 9.03 -5.78 -12.40
CA TYR A 98 8.91 -6.89 -13.35
C TYR A 98 7.51 -7.52 -13.30
N GLU A 99 7.20 -8.34 -14.31
CA GLU A 99 5.98 -9.15 -14.34
C GLU A 99 5.98 -10.18 -13.20
N LEU A 100 4.84 -10.36 -12.58
CA LEU A 100 4.73 -11.08 -11.31
C LEU A 100 3.84 -12.31 -11.39
N SER A 101 4.02 -13.19 -10.43
CA SER A 101 3.07 -14.20 -10.02
C SER A 101 2.94 -14.14 -8.50
N HIS A 102 1.80 -14.60 -7.98
CA HIS A 102 1.54 -14.53 -6.54
C HIS A 102 0.74 -15.73 -6.01
N CYS A 103 0.76 -15.89 -4.69
CA CYS A 103 -0.23 -16.68 -3.95
C CYS A 103 -0.99 -15.75 -3.00
N HIS A 104 -1.50 -16.25 -1.88
CA HIS A 104 -2.31 -15.46 -0.94
C HIS A 104 -1.56 -14.29 -0.26
N GLU A 105 -0.24 -14.38 -0.12
CA GLU A 105 0.57 -13.33 0.54
C GLU A 105 2.00 -13.16 -0.01
N HIS A 106 2.43 -13.99 -0.96
CA HIS A 106 3.78 -13.93 -1.52
C HIS A 106 3.74 -13.53 -2.98
N VAL A 107 4.73 -12.75 -3.41
CA VAL A 107 4.92 -12.31 -4.81
C VAL A 107 6.32 -12.67 -5.28
N TRP A 108 6.46 -13.14 -6.52
CA TRP A 108 7.71 -13.49 -7.19
C TRP A 108 7.62 -13.17 -8.69
N PRO A 109 8.74 -13.21 -9.46
CA PRO A 109 8.68 -12.95 -10.90
C PRO A 109 7.96 -14.09 -11.62
N ALA A 110 7.14 -13.75 -12.63
CA ALA A 110 6.51 -14.72 -13.52
C ALA A 110 7.55 -15.53 -14.33
#